data_AF-A0A7S2S4N9-F1
#
_entry.id   AF-A0A7S2S4N9-F1
#
_cell.length_a   1.000
_cell.length_b   1.000
_cell.length_c   1.000
_cell.angle_alpha   90.00
_cell.angle_beta   90.00
_cell.angle_gamma   90.00
#
_symmetry.space_group_name_H-M   'P 1'
#
loop_
_entity.id
_entity.type
_entity.pdbx_description
1 polymer ?
#
loop_
_entity_poly.entity_id
_entity_poly.type
_entity_poly.pdbx_seq_one_letter_code
_entity_poly.pdbx_strand_id
1 'polypeptide(L)'
;MADYVFEKLYRDIFADLSVDHEESEEIKKRFEKANPPPDKLVWLRAAAFRIGCEFLSDDKESNISLLRSVNAIVHILESTCMVPKKKDDSSFDEGKVTDFYRDLFSDLAIDKEESEELASFFQQNSPPASKLIWTRASAFRVGSEFLTDDKSTNISLFRSINVIVHLFETNCMTPKPYQLKMEPPKEINVQAVGVNESISKAAQYLWDLDVNRLTPNQDYVINVQRGKKPWQKADNAPEPLFTMVKTKEFRRQTYRTFIALLDNYISQTGVSENVTRAEKQENMAFLKAIMQTAPMQFCHKYCRANNPTLVPASANEFIKLLYKIWFDLYFRERGGRPDSSGFEHVFVGEIKNDQVSGFHNWIQFYLEEKRGNIDYRGYIKPKNRNDAETDSNDHVLTLQFKWNGVEKSVGTSFIGVSPEFEMALYTMCFLVGEKENEVMLDTGTDLFKLNIKCFSMSRDKIGTSFAEALAHEEA
;
A
#
# COMPACT_ATOMS: atom_id res chain seq x y z
N MET A 1 3.66 14.53 -0.51
CA MET A 1 3.73 15.59 0.53
C MET A 1 4.56 15.18 1.75
N ALA A 2 4.46 13.95 2.28
CA ALA A 2 5.34 13.49 3.37
C ALA A 2 6.82 13.44 2.94
N ASP A 3 7.08 12.97 1.73
CA ASP A 3 8.43 12.82 1.16
C ASP A 3 9.16 14.15 1.11
N TYR A 4 8.56 15.16 0.45
CA TYR A 4 9.08 16.53 0.41
C TYR A 4 9.37 17.12 1.79
N VAL A 5 8.59 16.79 2.82
CA VAL A 5 8.80 17.28 4.19
C VAL A 5 10.06 16.66 4.81
N PHE A 6 10.29 15.36 4.61
CA PHE A 6 11.52 14.70 5.07
C PHE A 6 12.74 15.12 4.25
N GLU A 7 12.60 15.27 2.93
CA GLU A 7 13.69 15.75 2.11
C GLU A 7 14.09 17.19 2.49
N LYS A 8 13.12 18.07 2.73
CA LYS A 8 13.39 19.42 3.23
C LYS A 8 14.09 19.38 4.59
N LEU A 9 13.59 18.57 5.53
CA LEU A 9 14.24 18.39 6.83
C LEU A 9 15.71 17.98 6.69
N TYR A 10 16.00 16.99 5.84
CA TYR A 10 17.37 16.53 5.63
C TYR A 10 18.25 17.61 4.99
N ARG A 11 17.71 18.40 4.05
CA ARG A 11 18.43 19.54 3.47
C ARG A 11 18.75 20.61 4.51
N ASP A 12 17.79 20.93 5.38
CA ASP A 12 17.98 21.91 6.45
C ASP A 12 19.10 21.44 7.40
N ILE A 13 19.07 20.17 7.84
CA ILE A 13 20.11 19.57 8.69
C ILE A 13 21.50 19.57 8.02
N PHE A 14 21.56 19.16 6.75
CA PHE A 14 22.85 19.04 6.05
C PHE A 14 23.44 20.39 5.66
N ALA A 15 22.65 21.47 5.65
CA ALA A 15 23.18 22.82 5.50
C ALA A 15 24.03 23.25 6.71
N ASP A 16 23.66 22.80 7.91
CA ASP A 16 24.34 23.16 9.16
C ASP A 16 25.49 22.19 9.52
N LEU A 17 25.56 21.02 8.86
CA LEU A 17 26.60 19.98 9.05
C LEU A 17 26.75 19.48 10.50
N SER A 18 25.74 19.73 11.34
CA SER A 18 25.63 19.23 12.70
C SER A 18 24.24 18.69 12.95
N VAL A 19 24.13 17.78 13.92
CA VAL A 19 22.84 17.39 14.50
C VAL A 19 22.98 17.49 16.00
N ASP A 20 22.38 18.51 16.59
CA ASP A 20 22.38 18.68 18.04
C ASP A 20 21.27 17.86 18.72
N HIS A 21 21.16 17.99 20.04
CA HIS A 21 20.16 17.25 20.81
C HIS A 21 18.72 17.73 20.53
N GLU A 22 18.52 19.03 20.30
CA GLU A 22 17.20 19.60 20.01
C GLU A 22 16.70 19.13 18.63
N GLU A 23 17.57 19.19 17.63
CA GLU A 23 17.31 18.67 16.28
C GLU A 23 17.05 17.16 16.32
N SER A 24 17.84 16.40 17.08
CA SER A 24 17.63 14.97 17.25
C SER A 24 16.24 14.62 17.79
N GLU A 25 15.79 15.34 18.82
CA GLU A 25 14.46 15.15 19.40
C GLU A 25 13.34 15.63 18.46
N GLU A 26 13.58 16.66 17.64
CA GLU A 26 12.62 17.07 16.62
C GLU A 26 12.46 16.00 15.52
N ILE A 27 13.57 15.48 14.99
CA ILE A 27 13.56 14.42 13.97
C ILE A 27 12.83 13.19 14.50
N LYS A 28 13.12 12.80 15.74
CA LYS A 28 12.45 11.69 16.43
C LYS A 28 10.93 11.90 16.52
N LYS A 29 10.48 13.06 17.01
CA LYS A 29 9.05 13.39 17.07
C LYS A 29 8.40 13.35 15.68
N ARG A 30 9.11 13.78 14.63
CA ARG A 30 8.61 13.71 13.25
C ARG A 30 8.45 12.27 12.78
N PHE A 31 9.40 11.37 13.06
CA PHE A 31 9.26 9.95 12.75
C PHE A 31 8.16 9.27 13.57
N GLU A 32 8.03 9.55 14.87
CA GLU A 32 6.94 9.02 15.72
C GLU A 32 5.56 9.49 15.26
N LYS A 33 5.47 10.76 14.85
CA LYS A 33 4.23 11.33 14.30
C LYS A 33 3.90 10.72 12.94
N ALA A 34 4.89 10.61 12.06
CA ALA A 34 4.72 10.04 10.73
C ALA A 34 4.40 8.55 10.78
N ASN A 35 4.93 7.83 11.78
CA ASN A 35 4.81 6.39 11.94
C ASN A 35 5.05 5.67 10.59
N PRO A 36 6.24 5.79 9.99
CA PRO A 36 6.47 5.24 8.66
C PRO A 36 6.34 3.71 8.66
N PRO A 37 5.65 3.10 7.68
CA PRO A 37 5.58 1.65 7.54
C PRO A 37 6.95 1.09 7.11
N PRO A 38 7.15 -0.22 7.24
CA PRO A 38 8.39 -0.94 6.89
C PRO A 38 9.06 -0.53 5.57
N ASP A 39 8.29 -0.47 4.49
CA ASP A 39 8.72 -0.12 3.14
C ASP A 39 9.28 1.31 3.06
N LYS A 40 8.66 2.25 3.81
CA LYS A 40 9.06 3.64 3.82
C LYS A 40 10.37 3.88 4.57
N LEU A 41 10.76 3.00 5.49
CA LEU A 41 12.02 3.10 6.23
C LEU A 41 13.24 3.02 5.30
N VAL A 42 13.19 2.08 4.35
CA VAL A 42 14.26 1.91 3.34
C VAL A 42 14.42 3.19 2.52
N TRP A 43 13.30 3.77 2.08
CA TRP A 43 13.30 5.03 1.33
C TRP A 43 13.83 6.20 2.17
N LEU A 44 13.40 6.34 3.43
CA LEU A 44 13.84 7.42 4.33
C LEU A 44 15.35 7.37 4.55
N ARG A 45 15.90 6.17 4.80
CA ARG A 45 17.35 5.96 4.92
C ARG A 45 18.07 6.32 3.61
N ALA A 46 17.61 5.78 2.48
CA ALA A 46 18.23 6.04 1.18
C ALA A 46 18.18 7.53 0.79
N ALA A 47 17.10 8.23 1.15
CA ALA A 47 16.96 9.67 0.95
C ALA A 47 17.98 10.47 1.78
N ALA A 48 18.28 10.07 3.01
CA ALA A 48 19.32 10.72 3.82
C ALA A 48 20.70 10.66 3.13
N PHE A 49 21.09 9.49 2.61
CA PHE A 49 22.35 9.36 1.84
C PHE A 49 22.32 10.16 0.54
N ARG A 50 21.23 10.03 -0.24
CA ARG A 50 21.10 10.69 -1.54
C ARG A 50 21.18 12.22 -1.40
N ILE A 51 20.46 12.79 -0.44
CA ILE A 51 20.49 14.24 -0.18
C ILE A 51 21.85 14.61 0.40
N GLY A 52 22.44 13.79 1.28
CA GLY A 52 23.80 14.01 1.77
C GLY A 52 24.81 14.19 0.63
N CYS A 53 24.76 13.37 -0.42
CA CYS A 53 25.63 13.52 -1.59
C CYS A 53 25.54 14.90 -2.28
N GLU A 54 24.40 15.61 -2.15
CA GLU A 54 24.22 16.96 -2.71
C GLU A 54 25.08 18.00 -1.96
N PHE A 55 25.38 17.77 -0.68
CA PHE A 55 26.15 18.63 0.21
C PHE A 55 27.65 18.25 0.30
N LEU A 56 28.10 17.22 -0.42
CA LEU A 56 29.52 16.90 -0.53
C LEU A 56 30.29 18.07 -1.16
N SER A 57 31.44 18.39 -0.56
CA SER A 57 32.36 19.44 -0.99
C SER A 57 33.76 18.87 -1.22
N ASP A 58 34.70 19.72 -1.63
CA ASP A 58 36.11 19.35 -1.77
C ASP A 58 36.86 19.47 -0.42
N ASP A 59 36.16 19.74 0.69
CA ASP A 59 36.73 19.78 2.03
C ASP A 59 36.43 18.50 2.83
N LYS A 60 37.49 17.75 3.13
CA LYS A 60 37.40 16.48 3.86
C LYS A 60 36.75 16.62 5.25
N GLU A 61 37.05 17.67 6.02
CA GLU A 61 36.49 17.85 7.37
C GLU A 61 34.99 18.14 7.33
N SER A 62 34.53 18.96 6.38
CA SER A 62 33.11 19.18 6.11
C SER A 62 32.41 17.87 5.73
N ASN A 63 33.05 17.04 4.88
CA ASN A 63 32.50 15.75 4.48
C ASN A 63 32.44 14.74 5.65
N ILE A 64 33.40 14.77 6.58
CA ILE A 64 33.36 13.99 7.83
C ILE A 64 32.16 14.43 8.68
N SER A 65 31.93 15.74 8.79
CA SER A 65 30.82 16.30 9.56
C SER A 65 29.46 15.94 8.94
N LEU A 66 29.35 16.03 7.62
CA LEU A 66 28.19 15.55 6.86
C LEU A 66 27.91 14.07 7.11
N LEU A 67 28.95 13.22 7.06
CA LEU A 67 28.80 11.78 7.29
C LEU A 67 28.33 11.46 8.71
N ARG A 68 28.76 12.25 9.71
CA ARG A 68 28.23 12.18 11.09
C ARG A 68 26.75 12.57 11.15
N SER A 69 26.32 13.62 10.46
CA SER A 69 24.91 14.02 10.40
C SER A 69 24.03 12.96 9.72
N VAL A 70 24.50 12.32 8.65
CA VAL A 70 23.80 11.18 8.02
C VAL A 70 23.68 10.03 9.02
N ASN A 71 24.75 9.68 9.73
CA ASN A 71 24.75 8.62 10.75
C ASN A 71 23.75 8.92 11.89
N ALA A 72 23.62 10.19 12.29
CA ALA A 72 22.66 10.63 13.30
C ALA A 72 21.21 10.41 12.84
N ILE A 73 20.87 10.82 11.61
CA ILE A 73 19.53 10.58 11.04
C ILE A 73 19.22 9.09 10.97
N VAL A 74 20.16 8.27 10.49
CA VAL A 74 20.01 6.80 10.45
C VAL A 74 19.80 6.26 11.86
N HIS A 75 20.54 6.74 12.86
CA HIS A 75 20.35 6.32 14.24
C HIS A 75 18.97 6.65 14.80
N ILE A 76 18.47 7.86 14.54
CA ILE A 76 17.15 8.28 14.99
C ILE A 76 16.07 7.46 14.29
N LEU A 77 16.21 7.18 12.99
CA LEU A 77 15.30 6.31 12.25
C LEU A 77 15.26 4.89 12.85
N GLU A 78 16.42 4.27 13.07
CA GLU A 78 16.51 2.91 13.62
C GLU A 78 15.92 2.82 15.04
N SER A 79 16.30 3.74 15.94
CA SER A 79 15.84 3.75 17.33
C SER A 79 14.35 4.07 17.46
N THR A 80 13.82 4.92 16.58
CA THR A 80 12.41 5.30 16.57
C THR A 80 11.53 4.24 15.94
N CYS A 81 11.95 3.67 14.81
CA CYS A 81 11.07 2.89 13.94
C CYS A 81 11.40 1.40 13.86
N MET A 82 12.49 0.92 14.47
CA MET A 82 12.90 -0.48 14.39
C MET A 82 13.21 -1.11 15.74
N VAL A 83 13.27 -2.43 15.76
CA VAL A 83 13.62 -3.29 16.89
C VAL A 83 14.59 -4.39 16.45
N PRO A 84 15.50 -4.84 17.33
CA PRO A 84 16.40 -5.96 17.04
C PRO A 84 15.67 -7.23 16.63
N LYS A 85 16.22 -7.98 15.67
CA LYS A 85 15.82 -9.39 15.48
C LYS A 85 16.32 -10.20 16.66
N LYS A 86 15.45 -11.06 17.23
CA LYS A 86 15.90 -12.10 18.16
C LYS A 86 16.77 -13.10 17.39
N LYS A 87 18.03 -13.22 17.78
CA LYS A 87 18.97 -14.25 17.31
C LYS A 87 19.66 -14.87 18.52
N ASP A 88 19.96 -16.15 18.46
CA ASP A 88 20.67 -16.90 19.50
C ASP A 88 22.11 -16.40 19.64
N ASP A 89 22.72 -16.65 20.80
CA ASP A 89 24.10 -16.28 21.14
C ASP A 89 25.08 -16.84 20.09
N SER A 90 25.51 -15.98 19.18
CA SER A 90 26.60 -16.24 18.23
C SER A 90 27.86 -15.50 18.66
N SER A 91 29.05 -16.02 18.36
CA SER A 91 30.30 -15.31 18.66
C SER A 91 30.40 -14.06 17.79
N PHE A 92 30.31 -12.90 18.43
CA PHE A 92 30.47 -11.59 17.80
C PHE A 92 31.89 -11.07 17.99
N ASP A 93 32.55 -10.73 16.89
CA ASP A 93 33.92 -10.21 16.86
C ASP A 93 33.95 -8.83 16.20
N GLU A 94 34.31 -7.81 16.98
CA GLU A 94 34.41 -6.42 16.53
C GLU A 94 35.54 -6.20 15.52
N GLY A 95 36.68 -6.87 15.68
CA GLY A 95 37.81 -6.77 14.77
C GLY A 95 37.44 -7.26 13.39
N LYS A 96 36.75 -8.41 13.31
CA LYS A 96 36.23 -8.94 12.04
C LYS A 96 35.28 -7.98 11.35
N VAL A 97 34.43 -7.26 12.08
CA VAL A 97 33.53 -6.24 11.49
C VAL A 97 34.35 -5.11 10.87
N THR A 98 35.34 -4.59 11.59
CA THR A 98 36.13 -3.46 11.09
C THR A 98 37.00 -3.83 9.91
N ASP A 99 37.60 -5.02 9.93
CA ASP A 99 38.45 -5.49 8.84
C ASP A 99 37.61 -5.77 7.59
N PHE A 100 36.43 -6.38 7.75
CA PHE A 100 35.51 -6.61 6.64
C PHE A 100 35.02 -5.31 5.99
N TYR A 101 34.69 -4.29 6.78
CA TYR A 101 34.31 -2.99 6.22
C TYR A 101 35.48 -2.28 5.52
N ARG A 102 36.71 -2.40 6.02
CA ARG A 102 37.89 -1.84 5.32
C ARG A 102 38.08 -2.47 3.94
N ASP A 103 37.90 -3.79 3.86
CA ASP A 103 38.01 -4.55 2.62
C ASP A 103 36.97 -4.06 1.60
N LEU A 104 35.69 -3.98 2.00
CA LEU A 104 34.60 -3.47 1.16
C LEU A 104 34.76 -2.01 0.69
N PHE A 105 35.52 -1.19 1.43
CA PHE A 105 35.77 0.21 1.04
C PHE A 105 37.03 0.38 0.18
N SER A 106 37.83 -0.67 -0.03
CA SER A 106 39.06 -0.58 -0.83
C SER A 106 38.79 -0.20 -2.29
N ASP A 107 37.74 -0.77 -2.88
CA ASP A 107 37.38 -0.57 -4.28
C ASP A 107 36.20 0.41 -4.48
N LEU A 108 35.57 0.87 -3.38
CA LEU A 108 34.47 1.84 -3.35
C LEU A 108 33.28 1.49 -4.26
N ALA A 109 33.13 0.21 -4.59
CA ALA A 109 32.00 -0.35 -5.31
C ALA A 109 31.64 -1.65 -4.60
N ILE A 110 30.38 -1.78 -4.19
CA ILE A 110 29.88 -3.04 -3.64
C ILE A 110 29.04 -3.69 -4.73
N ASP A 111 29.54 -4.78 -5.28
CA ASP A 111 28.84 -5.54 -6.31
C ASP A 111 27.84 -6.54 -5.70
N LYS A 112 27.29 -7.39 -6.56
CA LYS A 112 26.29 -8.38 -6.15
C LYS A 112 26.91 -9.50 -5.31
N GLU A 113 28.12 -9.93 -5.62
CA GLU A 113 28.82 -10.99 -4.91
C GLU A 113 29.19 -10.52 -3.50
N GLU A 114 29.78 -9.32 -3.38
CA GLU A 114 30.10 -8.70 -2.09
C GLU A 114 28.86 -8.43 -1.24
N SER A 115 27.72 -8.10 -1.88
CA SER A 115 26.44 -7.96 -1.18
C SER A 115 25.95 -9.28 -0.58
N GLU A 116 26.14 -10.40 -1.29
CA GLU A 116 25.78 -11.74 -0.83
C GLU A 116 26.73 -12.23 0.28
N GLU A 117 28.02 -11.90 0.18
CA GLU A 117 29.02 -12.14 1.22
C GLU A 117 28.71 -11.35 2.49
N LEU A 118 28.40 -10.06 2.39
CA LEU A 118 28.04 -9.21 3.53
C LEU A 118 26.75 -9.70 4.22
N ALA A 119 25.77 -10.17 3.45
CA ALA A 119 24.57 -10.78 4.01
C ALA A 119 24.90 -12.06 4.80
N SER A 120 25.79 -12.89 4.27
CA SER A 120 26.29 -14.11 4.93
C SER A 120 27.11 -13.79 6.18
N PHE A 121 27.93 -12.73 6.13
CA PHE A 121 28.72 -12.24 7.25
C PHE A 121 27.84 -11.86 8.44
N PHE A 122 26.74 -11.11 8.24
CA PHE A 122 25.82 -10.77 9.33
C PHE A 122 25.01 -11.95 9.88
N GLN A 123 24.96 -13.08 9.17
CA GLN A 123 24.39 -14.31 9.68
C GLN A 123 25.39 -15.06 10.58
N GLN A 124 26.66 -15.09 10.18
CA GLN A 124 27.73 -15.79 10.90
C GLN A 124 28.29 -15.01 12.10
N ASN A 125 28.43 -13.68 11.96
CA ASN A 125 28.95 -12.76 12.96
C ASN A 125 27.82 -11.85 13.47
N SER A 126 26.74 -12.44 13.97
CA SER A 126 25.54 -11.67 14.30
C SER A 126 25.76 -10.81 15.55
N PRO A 127 25.57 -9.48 15.46
CA PRO A 127 25.76 -8.60 16.61
C PRO A 127 24.70 -8.84 17.70
N PRO A 128 25.10 -8.93 18.98
CA PRO A 128 24.15 -8.90 20.10
C PRO A 128 23.47 -7.53 20.19
N ALA A 129 22.35 -7.46 20.91
CA ALA A 129 21.56 -6.23 21.03
C ALA A 129 22.38 -5.01 21.51
N SER A 130 23.34 -5.23 22.41
CA SER A 130 24.24 -4.20 22.92
C SER A 130 25.25 -3.66 21.89
N LYS A 131 25.46 -4.38 20.78
CA LYS A 131 26.43 -4.04 19.74
C LYS A 131 25.81 -3.62 18.42
N LEU A 132 24.49 -3.68 18.26
CA LEU A 132 23.82 -3.26 17.01
C LEU A 132 24.17 -1.84 16.57
N ILE A 133 24.06 -0.88 17.48
CA ILE A 133 24.39 0.53 17.20
C ILE A 133 25.87 0.65 16.84
N TRP A 134 26.74 -0.05 17.57
CA TRP A 134 28.18 -0.04 17.31
C TRP A 134 28.52 -0.63 15.94
N THR A 135 27.94 -1.78 15.57
CA THR A 135 28.19 -2.48 14.31
C THR A 135 27.80 -1.62 13.11
N ARG A 136 26.66 -0.93 13.19
CA ARG A 136 26.24 0.00 12.13
C ARG A 136 27.06 1.28 12.12
N ALA A 137 27.32 1.89 13.29
CA ALA A 137 28.14 3.10 13.39
C ALA A 137 29.59 2.86 12.92
N SER A 138 30.11 1.64 13.07
CA SER A 138 31.43 1.25 12.55
C SER A 138 31.52 1.34 11.03
N ALA A 139 30.44 1.17 10.27
CA ALA A 139 30.47 1.38 8.81
C ALA A 139 30.75 2.86 8.46
N PHE A 140 30.13 3.79 9.19
CA PHE A 140 30.38 5.24 9.05
C PHE A 140 31.77 5.63 9.53
N ARG A 141 32.20 5.08 10.68
CA ARG A 141 33.52 5.37 11.25
C ARG A 141 34.64 4.90 10.33
N VAL A 142 34.61 3.63 9.90
CA VAL A 142 35.61 3.09 8.98
C VAL A 142 35.53 3.81 7.64
N GLY A 143 34.33 4.04 7.11
CA GLY A 143 34.15 4.79 5.86
C GLY A 143 34.75 6.20 5.91
N SER A 144 34.66 6.91 7.04
CA SER A 144 35.26 8.25 7.18
C SER A 144 36.78 8.28 6.95
N GLU A 145 37.47 7.15 7.15
CA GLU A 145 38.90 7.01 6.91
C GLU A 145 39.23 7.05 5.40
N PHE A 146 38.26 6.67 4.54
CA PHE A 146 38.36 6.65 3.08
C PHE A 146 37.86 7.93 2.40
N LEU A 147 37.41 8.94 3.16
CA LEU A 147 37.03 10.23 2.59
C LEU A 147 38.25 10.93 1.98
N THR A 148 38.05 11.47 0.77
CA THR A 148 39.05 12.24 0.02
C THR A 148 38.54 13.66 -0.27
N ASP A 149 39.34 14.46 -0.94
CA ASP A 149 38.92 15.77 -1.45
C ASP A 149 38.17 15.66 -2.80
N ASP A 150 38.06 14.43 -3.36
CA ASP A 150 37.33 14.19 -4.60
C ASP A 150 35.85 13.84 -4.35
N LYS A 151 34.96 14.74 -4.78
CA LYS A 151 33.52 14.58 -4.64
C LYS A 151 33.00 13.28 -5.27
N SER A 152 33.51 12.86 -6.41
CA SER A 152 33.03 11.65 -7.10
C SER A 152 33.32 10.38 -6.28
N THR A 153 34.53 10.29 -5.73
CA THR A 153 34.99 9.23 -4.84
C THR A 153 34.12 9.18 -3.58
N ASN A 154 33.84 10.33 -2.97
CA ASN A 154 32.99 10.42 -1.78
C ASN A 154 31.52 10.03 -2.06
N ILE A 155 31.00 10.32 -3.27
CA ILE A 155 29.67 9.83 -3.69
C ILE A 155 29.65 8.30 -3.73
N SER A 156 30.68 7.67 -4.28
CA SER A 156 30.80 6.20 -4.31
C SER A 156 30.88 5.62 -2.90
N LEU A 157 31.68 6.22 -2.01
CA LEU A 157 31.75 5.83 -0.61
C LEU A 157 30.39 5.92 0.10
N PHE A 158 29.63 7.01 -0.07
CA PHE A 158 28.30 7.15 0.52
C PHE A 158 27.34 6.06 0.02
N ARG A 159 27.43 5.67 -1.26
CA ARG A 159 26.65 4.56 -1.81
C ARG A 159 27.04 3.24 -1.15
N SER A 160 28.32 2.94 -1.01
CA SER A 160 28.80 1.73 -0.34
C SER A 160 28.35 1.66 1.13
N ILE A 161 28.45 2.77 1.87
CA ILE A 161 27.95 2.84 3.26
C ILE A 161 26.44 2.57 3.31
N ASN A 162 25.64 3.18 2.41
CA ASN A 162 24.20 2.94 2.36
C ASN A 162 23.86 1.47 2.08
N VAL A 163 24.61 0.79 1.20
CA VAL A 163 24.46 -0.65 0.93
C VAL A 163 24.76 -1.47 2.19
N ILE A 164 25.84 -1.15 2.91
CA ILE A 164 26.20 -1.84 4.15
C ILE A 164 25.11 -1.66 5.21
N VAL A 165 24.63 -0.42 5.42
CA VAL A 165 23.55 -0.15 6.38
C VAL A 165 22.27 -0.88 5.97
N HIS A 166 21.93 -0.91 4.67
CA HIS A 166 20.77 -1.66 4.19
C HIS A 166 20.83 -3.14 4.53
N LEU A 167 21.98 -3.77 4.29
CA LEU A 167 22.18 -5.19 4.55
C LEU A 167 22.24 -5.49 6.05
N PHE A 168 22.83 -4.59 6.84
CA PHE A 168 22.77 -4.65 8.30
C PHE A 168 21.31 -4.63 8.80
N GLU A 169 20.52 -3.63 8.42
CA GLU A 169 19.13 -3.51 8.87
C GLU A 169 18.31 -4.74 8.45
N THR A 170 18.49 -5.21 7.21
CA THR A 170 17.76 -6.37 6.67
C THR A 170 18.10 -7.66 7.41
N ASN A 171 19.34 -7.83 7.90
CA ASN A 171 19.79 -9.06 8.58
C ASN A 171 19.68 -9.01 10.10
N CYS A 172 19.75 -7.83 10.71
CA CYS A 172 19.87 -7.67 12.17
C CYS A 172 18.67 -6.96 12.81
N MET A 173 17.84 -6.25 12.04
CA MET A 173 16.74 -5.43 12.55
C MET A 173 15.39 -5.83 11.94
N THR A 174 14.31 -5.45 12.62
CA THR A 174 12.94 -5.56 12.13
C THR A 174 12.22 -4.25 12.40
N PRO A 175 11.43 -3.73 11.45
CA PRO A 175 10.55 -2.59 11.72
C PRO A 175 9.67 -2.86 12.95
N LYS A 176 9.46 -1.83 13.78
CA LYS A 176 8.48 -1.91 14.88
C LYS A 176 7.13 -2.30 14.30
N PRO A 177 6.30 -3.06 15.04
CA PRO A 177 4.94 -3.33 14.63
C PRO A 177 4.22 -2.02 14.36
N TYR A 178 3.97 -1.75 13.08
CA TYR A 178 3.26 -0.55 12.66
C TYR A 178 1.79 -0.72 13.05
N GLN A 179 1.32 0.11 13.99
CA GLN A 179 -0.09 0.21 14.33
C GLN A 179 -0.72 1.42 13.66
N LEU A 180 -1.82 1.22 12.93
CA LEU A 180 -2.69 2.29 12.50
C LEU A 180 -3.21 3.01 13.75
N LYS A 181 -3.05 4.34 13.80
CA LYS A 181 -3.74 5.18 14.79
C LYS A 181 -5.22 5.28 14.42
N MET A 182 -5.94 4.18 14.52
CA MET A 182 -7.38 4.11 14.36
C MET A 182 -8.03 4.13 15.74
N GLU A 183 -9.26 4.63 15.81
CA GLU A 183 -10.09 4.37 16.99
C GLU A 183 -10.16 2.85 17.21
N PRO A 184 -10.12 2.38 18.48
CA PRO A 184 -10.22 0.96 18.76
C PRO A 184 -11.49 0.42 18.07
N PRO A 185 -11.40 -0.71 17.34
CA PRO A 185 -12.55 -1.28 16.66
C PRO A 185 -13.73 -1.38 17.62
N LYS A 186 -14.92 -0.93 17.20
CA LYS A 186 -16.16 -1.31 17.88
C LYS A 186 -16.13 -2.83 18.09
N GLU A 187 -16.55 -3.32 19.25
CA GLU A 187 -16.48 -4.74 19.57
C GLU A 187 -17.16 -5.55 18.45
N ILE A 188 -16.38 -6.40 17.77
CA ILE A 188 -16.85 -7.14 16.60
C ILE A 188 -17.68 -8.32 17.08
N ASN A 189 -19.01 -8.20 16.95
CA ASN A 189 -19.97 -9.22 17.38
C ASN A 189 -20.46 -10.04 16.18
N VAL A 190 -19.72 -11.10 15.83
CA VAL A 190 -20.11 -12.02 14.74
C VAL A 190 -21.39 -12.78 15.07
N GLN A 191 -21.65 -13.06 16.35
CA GLN A 191 -22.86 -13.77 16.78
C GLN A 191 -24.13 -12.96 16.49
N ALA A 192 -24.08 -11.63 16.62
CA ALA A 192 -25.20 -10.75 16.31
C ALA A 192 -25.55 -10.68 14.81
N VAL A 193 -24.56 -10.93 13.93
CA VAL A 193 -24.76 -11.02 12.47
C VAL A 193 -25.33 -12.38 12.07
N GLY A 194 -25.04 -13.42 12.86
CA GLY A 194 -25.46 -14.80 12.62
C GLY A 194 -24.48 -15.59 11.74
N VAL A 195 -24.16 -16.81 12.14
CA VAL A 195 -23.34 -17.76 11.36
C VAL A 195 -24.27 -18.54 10.44
N ASN A 196 -23.95 -18.60 9.14
CA ASN A 196 -24.79 -19.10 8.03
C ASN A 196 -26.03 -18.24 7.71
N GLU A 197 -26.10 -17.01 8.23
CA GLU A 197 -27.11 -16.04 7.81
C GLU A 197 -26.70 -15.32 6.52
N SER A 198 -27.68 -14.71 5.84
CA SER A 198 -27.48 -14.03 4.55
C SER A 198 -26.31 -13.04 4.58
N ILE A 199 -25.44 -13.15 3.57
CA ILE A 199 -24.31 -12.26 3.27
C ILE A 199 -24.72 -10.76 3.29
N SER A 200 -25.99 -10.46 3.07
CA SER A 200 -26.55 -9.11 3.19
C SER A 200 -26.35 -8.49 4.57
N LYS A 201 -26.60 -9.23 5.67
CA LYS A 201 -26.40 -8.69 7.02
C LYS A 201 -24.93 -8.44 7.32
N ALA A 202 -24.06 -9.32 6.83
CA ALA A 202 -22.62 -9.15 6.97
C ALA A 202 -22.11 -7.94 6.18
N ALA A 203 -22.66 -7.69 4.98
CA ALA A 203 -22.34 -6.52 4.19
C ALA A 203 -22.79 -5.21 4.88
N GLN A 204 -24.00 -5.18 5.47
CA GLN A 204 -24.45 -4.04 6.27
C GLN A 204 -23.55 -3.81 7.49
N TYR A 205 -23.23 -4.87 8.23
CA TYR A 205 -22.35 -4.75 9.39
C TYR A 205 -20.94 -4.26 8.99
N LEU A 206 -20.43 -4.71 7.83
CA LEU A 206 -19.18 -4.23 7.27
C LEU A 206 -19.23 -2.73 6.94
N TRP A 207 -20.34 -2.27 6.38
CA TRP A 207 -20.57 -0.85 6.10
C TRP A 207 -20.50 0.00 7.36
N ASP A 208 -21.10 -0.46 8.47
CA ASP A 208 -21.09 0.26 9.75
C ASP A 208 -19.71 0.29 10.43
N LEU A 209 -18.82 -0.64 10.05
CA LEU A 209 -17.44 -0.73 10.53
C LEU A 209 -16.44 0.09 9.73
N ASP A 210 -16.80 0.57 8.53
CA ASP A 210 -15.89 1.31 7.64
C ASP A 210 -15.70 2.77 8.08
N VAL A 211 -14.97 2.94 9.18
CA VAL A 211 -14.58 4.25 9.72
C VAL A 211 -13.64 5.03 8.81
N ASN A 212 -13.04 4.36 7.82
CA ASN A 212 -12.16 4.99 6.85
C ASN A 212 -12.89 5.47 5.59
N ARG A 213 -14.18 5.17 5.44
CA ARG A 213 -15.04 5.74 4.40
C ARG A 213 -14.94 7.27 4.41
N LEU A 214 -14.90 7.84 3.21
CA LEU A 214 -14.94 9.28 3.01
C LEU A 214 -16.39 9.76 2.99
N THR A 215 -16.62 10.94 3.58
CA THR A 215 -17.96 11.53 3.65
C THR A 215 -18.23 12.39 2.39
N PRO A 216 -19.36 12.19 1.67
CA PRO A 216 -19.76 13.04 0.56
C PRO A 216 -19.90 14.50 0.99
N ASN A 217 -19.61 15.44 0.10
CA ASN A 217 -19.66 16.89 0.32
C ASN A 217 -18.75 17.43 1.46
N GLN A 218 -17.99 16.55 2.11
CA GLN A 218 -16.98 16.90 3.08
C GLN A 218 -15.60 16.46 2.56
N ASP A 219 -15.37 15.18 2.36
CA ASP A 219 -14.06 14.63 1.99
C ASP A 219 -13.87 14.52 0.48
N TYR A 220 -14.97 14.38 -0.26
CA TYR A 220 -15.01 14.46 -1.71
C TYR A 220 -16.30 15.14 -2.18
N VAL A 221 -16.29 15.66 -3.40
CA VAL A 221 -17.46 16.26 -4.07
C VAL A 221 -17.52 15.71 -5.49
N ILE A 222 -18.68 15.15 -5.85
CA ILE A 222 -18.94 14.66 -7.20
C ILE A 222 -19.98 15.54 -7.92
N ASN A 223 -19.84 15.63 -9.24
CA ASN A 223 -20.79 16.24 -10.16
C ASN A 223 -21.43 15.12 -11.00
N VAL A 224 -22.54 14.57 -10.52
CA VAL A 224 -23.22 13.42 -11.15
C VAL A 224 -23.77 13.75 -12.56
N GLN A 225 -24.05 15.03 -12.84
CA GLN A 225 -24.56 15.51 -14.13
C GLN A 225 -25.86 14.82 -14.54
N ARG A 226 -26.03 14.39 -15.80
CA ARG A 226 -27.31 13.86 -16.29
C ARG A 226 -27.30 12.34 -16.45
N GLY A 227 -28.40 11.74 -16.05
CA GLY A 227 -28.66 10.32 -16.24
C GLY A 227 -28.93 9.96 -17.70
N LYS A 228 -28.71 8.68 -18.03
CA LYS A 228 -28.94 8.12 -19.37
C LYS A 228 -29.27 6.64 -19.31
N LYS A 229 -29.66 6.09 -20.46
CA LYS A 229 -29.87 4.64 -20.66
C LYS A 229 -28.59 3.97 -21.15
N PRO A 230 -28.36 2.68 -20.85
CA PRO A 230 -27.12 1.98 -21.19
C PRO A 230 -26.73 2.01 -22.68
N TRP A 231 -27.72 1.98 -23.58
CA TRP A 231 -27.49 1.99 -25.03
C TRP A 231 -27.23 3.39 -25.61
N GLN A 232 -27.42 4.46 -24.82
CA GLN A 232 -27.16 5.83 -25.28
C GLN A 232 -25.66 6.10 -25.19
N LYS A 233 -25.04 6.48 -26.31
CA LYS A 233 -23.60 6.80 -26.37
C LYS A 233 -23.29 8.30 -26.34
N ALA A 234 -24.31 9.14 -26.40
CA ALA A 234 -24.17 10.59 -26.36
C ALA A 234 -23.57 11.03 -25.01
N ASP A 235 -22.78 12.09 -25.03
CA ASP A 235 -22.23 12.64 -23.80
C ASP A 235 -23.31 13.38 -23.00
N ASN A 236 -23.63 12.87 -21.82
CA ASN A 236 -24.54 13.50 -20.88
C ASN A 236 -23.81 14.09 -19.66
N ALA A 237 -22.47 14.05 -19.67
CA ALA A 237 -21.63 14.48 -18.59
C ALA A 237 -20.33 15.13 -19.11
N PRO A 238 -20.41 16.32 -19.74
CA PRO A 238 -19.25 16.97 -20.34
C PRO A 238 -18.13 17.36 -19.34
N GLU A 239 -18.43 17.38 -18.04
CA GLU A 239 -17.46 17.69 -16.99
C GLU A 239 -16.97 16.42 -16.26
N PRO A 240 -15.84 16.46 -15.55
CA PRO A 240 -15.41 15.36 -14.69
C PRO A 240 -16.44 15.00 -13.62
N LEU A 241 -16.51 13.72 -13.24
CA LEU A 241 -17.32 13.24 -12.13
C LEU A 241 -16.78 13.77 -10.80
N PHE A 242 -15.48 13.63 -10.53
CA PHE A 242 -14.88 14.11 -9.29
C PHE A 242 -14.38 15.55 -9.43
N THR A 243 -15.09 16.48 -8.80
CA THR A 243 -14.68 17.89 -8.78
C THR A 243 -13.64 18.16 -7.69
N MET A 244 -13.68 17.40 -6.59
CA MET A 244 -12.73 17.52 -5.50
C MET A 244 -12.63 16.20 -4.72
N VAL A 245 -11.39 15.81 -4.38
CA VAL A 245 -11.10 14.83 -3.32
C VAL A 245 -10.02 15.42 -2.41
N LYS A 246 -10.26 15.44 -1.10
CA LYS A 246 -9.29 15.95 -0.13
C LYS A 246 -8.05 15.06 -0.10
N THR A 247 -6.96 15.54 -0.69
CA THR A 247 -5.68 14.80 -0.78
C THR A 247 -5.07 14.38 0.57
N LYS A 248 -5.50 14.99 1.68
CA LYS A 248 -5.07 14.58 3.03
C LYS A 248 -5.63 13.20 3.39
N GLU A 249 -6.79 12.80 2.87
CA GLU A 249 -7.40 11.51 3.15
C GLU A 249 -6.59 10.36 2.56
N PHE A 250 -5.98 10.57 1.39
CA PHE A 250 -5.07 9.61 0.76
C PHE A 250 -3.73 9.45 1.51
N ARG A 251 -3.50 10.21 2.57
CA ARG A 251 -2.36 10.00 3.48
C ARG A 251 -2.69 9.01 4.59
N ARG A 252 -3.98 8.70 4.80
CA ARG A 252 -4.37 7.57 5.66
C ARG A 252 -3.71 6.33 5.08
N GLN A 253 -3.19 5.50 5.95
CA GLN A 253 -2.28 4.44 5.54
C GLN A 253 -2.92 3.45 4.56
N THR A 254 -4.17 3.04 4.77
CA THR A 254 -4.85 2.03 3.93
C THR A 254 -5.06 2.54 2.51
N TYR A 255 -5.47 3.80 2.36
CA TYR A 255 -5.49 4.48 1.06
C TYR A 255 -4.11 4.59 0.43
N ARG A 256 -3.10 5.00 1.21
CA ARG A 256 -1.75 5.20 0.70
C ARG A 256 -1.14 3.91 0.17
N THR A 257 -1.26 2.81 0.92
CA THR A 257 -0.75 1.50 0.50
C THR A 257 -1.56 0.95 -0.66
N PHE A 258 -2.87 1.18 -0.72
CA PHE A 258 -3.70 0.79 -1.86
C PHE A 258 -3.31 1.53 -3.15
N ILE A 259 -3.13 2.85 -3.09
CA ILE A 259 -2.73 3.67 -4.24
C ILE A 259 -1.35 3.23 -4.76
N ALA A 260 -0.42 2.91 -3.86
CA ALA A 260 0.89 2.38 -4.26
C ALA A 260 0.76 1.09 -5.09
N LEU A 261 -0.24 0.24 -4.81
CA LEU A 261 -0.50 -0.93 -5.64
C LEU A 261 -1.00 -0.54 -7.03
N LEU A 262 -1.92 0.42 -7.14
CA LEU A 262 -2.50 0.83 -8.43
C LEU A 262 -1.43 1.37 -9.41
N ASP A 263 -0.40 2.04 -8.89
CA ASP A 263 0.68 2.62 -9.70
C ASP A 263 1.64 1.58 -10.32
N ASN A 264 1.59 0.32 -9.88
CA ASN A 264 2.44 -0.74 -10.42
C ASN A 264 1.93 -1.34 -11.73
N TYR A 265 0.66 -1.12 -12.09
CA TYR A 265 0.00 -1.86 -13.15
C TYR A 265 -0.18 -1.05 -14.43
N ILE A 266 -0.03 -1.72 -15.58
CA ILE A 266 -0.24 -1.15 -16.91
C ILE A 266 -1.56 -1.70 -17.47
N SER A 267 -2.39 -0.83 -18.05
CA SER A 267 -3.75 -1.19 -18.52
C SER A 267 -3.80 -2.15 -19.72
N GLN A 268 -2.68 -2.38 -20.40
CA GLN A 268 -2.57 -3.23 -21.59
C GLN A 268 -2.23 -4.68 -21.21
N THR A 269 -3.01 -5.63 -21.71
CA THR A 269 -2.83 -7.06 -21.46
C THR A 269 -1.70 -7.67 -22.30
N GLY A 270 -1.06 -8.74 -21.81
CA GLY A 270 -0.17 -9.59 -22.62
C GLY A 270 1.33 -9.32 -22.48
N VAL A 271 1.74 -8.45 -21.57
CA VAL A 271 3.14 -8.31 -21.13
C VAL A 271 3.35 -9.18 -19.90
N SER A 272 4.41 -9.98 -19.89
CA SER A 272 4.76 -10.81 -18.71
C SER A 272 5.07 -9.89 -17.53
N GLU A 273 4.22 -9.87 -16.52
CA GLU A 273 4.49 -9.17 -15.26
C GLU A 273 5.53 -9.95 -14.45
N ASN A 274 6.74 -9.40 -14.34
CA ASN A 274 7.73 -9.92 -13.41
C ASN A 274 7.52 -9.27 -12.06
N VAL A 275 6.80 -9.95 -11.15
CA VAL A 275 6.53 -9.43 -9.81
C VAL A 275 7.85 -9.22 -9.07
N THR A 276 8.23 -7.95 -8.90
CA THR A 276 9.46 -7.51 -8.27
C THR A 276 9.42 -7.73 -6.76
N ARG A 277 10.59 -7.68 -6.11
CA ARG A 277 10.66 -7.75 -4.64
C ARG A 277 9.93 -6.56 -3.99
N ALA A 278 9.94 -5.40 -4.64
CA ALA A 278 9.27 -4.19 -4.16
C ALA A 278 7.75 -4.37 -4.18
N GLU A 279 7.18 -4.84 -5.29
CA GLU A 279 5.73 -5.10 -5.42
C GLU A 279 5.25 -6.12 -4.37
N LYS A 280 6.02 -7.19 -4.10
CA LYS A 280 5.69 -8.13 -3.01
C LYS A 280 5.67 -7.47 -1.64
N GLN A 281 6.58 -6.51 -1.40
CA GLN A 281 6.62 -5.75 -0.15
C GLN A 281 5.43 -4.81 -0.04
N GLU A 282 5.02 -4.17 -1.13
CA GLU A 282 3.85 -3.30 -1.19
C GLU A 282 2.55 -4.08 -0.99
N ASN A 283 2.39 -5.23 -1.67
CA ASN A 283 1.26 -6.16 -1.46
C ASN A 283 1.13 -6.54 0.02
N MET A 284 2.25 -6.92 0.64
CA MET A 284 2.30 -7.28 2.05
C MET A 284 2.04 -6.08 2.97
N ALA A 285 2.52 -4.89 2.63
CA ALA A 285 2.29 -3.67 3.38
C ALA A 285 0.81 -3.27 3.36
N PHE A 286 0.14 -3.40 2.21
CA PHE A 286 -1.29 -3.18 2.07
C PHE A 286 -2.09 -4.18 2.91
N LEU A 287 -1.85 -5.49 2.75
CA LEU A 287 -2.54 -6.52 3.55
C LEU A 287 -2.37 -6.32 5.05
N LYS A 288 -1.14 -6.00 5.51
CA LYS A 288 -0.88 -5.71 6.92
C LYS A 288 -1.56 -4.44 7.41
N ALA A 289 -1.71 -3.42 6.57
CA ALA A 289 -2.42 -2.20 6.93
C ALA A 289 -3.92 -2.49 7.09
N ILE A 290 -4.57 -3.07 6.07
CA ILE A 290 -6.02 -3.29 6.12
C ILE A 290 -6.40 -4.30 7.21
N MET A 291 -5.57 -5.28 7.55
CA MET A 291 -5.86 -6.26 8.61
C MET A 291 -5.92 -5.66 10.02
N GLN A 292 -5.47 -4.42 10.19
CA GLN A 292 -5.61 -3.70 11.46
C GLN A 292 -6.96 -2.97 11.58
N THR A 293 -7.74 -2.92 10.50
CA THR A 293 -9.03 -2.22 10.44
C THR A 293 -10.17 -3.12 10.93
N ALA A 294 -11.25 -2.50 11.44
CA ALA A 294 -12.43 -3.23 11.87
C ALA A 294 -13.09 -4.05 10.73
N PRO A 295 -13.23 -3.52 9.48
CA PRO A 295 -13.79 -4.28 8.35
C PRO A 295 -13.07 -5.61 8.09
N MET A 296 -11.74 -5.61 8.04
CA MET A 296 -10.97 -6.84 7.76
C MET A 296 -10.90 -7.79 8.95
N GLN A 297 -10.87 -7.28 10.18
CA GLN A 297 -10.98 -8.13 11.36
C GLN A 297 -12.35 -8.82 11.43
N PHE A 298 -13.41 -8.12 11.03
CA PHE A 298 -14.74 -8.71 10.93
C PHE A 298 -14.79 -9.74 9.81
N CYS A 299 -14.30 -9.42 8.61
CA CYS A 299 -14.18 -10.37 7.50
C CYS A 299 -13.47 -11.66 7.94
N HIS A 300 -12.32 -11.56 8.62
CA HIS A 300 -11.59 -12.74 9.12
C HIS A 300 -12.44 -13.58 10.08
N LYS A 301 -13.03 -12.95 11.09
CA LYS A 301 -13.85 -13.66 12.10
C LYS A 301 -15.11 -14.27 11.49
N TYR A 302 -15.81 -13.54 10.62
CA TYR A 302 -17.01 -14.00 9.93
C TYR A 302 -16.70 -15.18 8.99
N CYS A 303 -15.67 -15.05 8.14
CA CYS A 303 -15.26 -16.14 7.26
C CYS A 303 -14.80 -17.38 8.04
N ARG A 304 -14.08 -17.20 9.15
CA ARG A 304 -13.65 -18.30 10.03
C ARG A 304 -14.83 -19.00 10.70
N ALA A 305 -15.84 -18.26 11.16
CA ALA A 305 -17.01 -18.83 11.81
C ALA A 305 -17.85 -19.68 10.83
N ASN A 306 -17.96 -19.25 9.58
CA ASN A 306 -18.72 -19.93 8.53
C ASN A 306 -17.95 -21.07 7.85
N ASN A 307 -16.62 -20.94 7.71
CA ASN A 307 -15.79 -21.91 7.00
C ASN A 307 -14.45 -22.18 7.73
N PRO A 308 -14.48 -22.84 8.90
CA PRO A 308 -13.30 -23.04 9.75
C PRO A 308 -12.27 -24.03 9.16
N THR A 309 -12.62 -24.79 8.13
CA THR A 309 -11.69 -25.70 7.44
C THR A 309 -10.83 -24.95 6.42
N LEU A 310 -11.40 -23.98 5.71
CA LEU A 310 -10.71 -23.18 4.70
C LEU A 310 -9.98 -21.97 5.30
N VAL A 311 -10.58 -21.32 6.29
CA VAL A 311 -10.12 -20.03 6.80
C VAL A 311 -9.30 -20.24 8.07
N PRO A 312 -8.00 -19.87 8.13
CA PRO A 312 -7.16 -20.13 9.29
C PRO A 312 -7.53 -19.25 10.50
N ALA A 313 -7.24 -19.72 11.72
CA ALA A 313 -7.53 -18.99 12.95
C ALA A 313 -6.57 -17.81 13.21
N SER A 314 -5.32 -17.91 12.77
CA SER A 314 -4.30 -16.88 12.96
C SER A 314 -4.44 -15.76 11.94
N ALA A 315 -4.39 -14.50 12.39
CA ALA A 315 -4.40 -13.34 11.49
C ALA A 315 -3.22 -13.37 10.50
N ASN A 316 -2.04 -13.84 10.92
CA ASN A 316 -0.88 -13.95 10.03
C ASN A 316 -1.08 -15.02 8.94
N GLU A 317 -1.73 -16.13 9.27
CA GLU A 317 -2.07 -17.15 8.26
C GLU A 317 -3.21 -16.67 7.36
N PHE A 318 -4.15 -15.88 7.89
CA PHE A 318 -5.18 -15.26 7.07
C PHE A 318 -4.60 -14.23 6.09
N ILE A 319 -3.58 -13.46 6.47
CA ILE A 319 -2.82 -12.61 5.54
C ILE A 319 -2.21 -13.43 4.40
N LYS A 320 -1.66 -14.61 4.68
CA LYS A 320 -1.13 -15.50 3.63
C LYS A 320 -2.24 -16.01 2.72
N LEU A 321 -3.41 -16.34 3.27
CA LEU A 321 -4.58 -16.73 2.47
C LEU A 321 -5.04 -15.58 1.57
N LEU A 322 -5.16 -14.35 2.10
CA LEU A 322 -5.48 -13.17 1.32
C LEU A 322 -4.45 -12.91 0.22
N TYR A 323 -3.16 -13.06 0.53
CA TYR A 323 -2.09 -12.93 -0.44
C TYR A 323 -2.30 -13.90 -1.61
N LYS A 324 -2.58 -15.17 -1.31
CA LYS A 324 -2.86 -16.19 -2.32
C LYS A 324 -4.09 -15.86 -3.16
N ILE A 325 -5.19 -15.45 -2.54
CA ILE A 325 -6.45 -15.17 -3.24
C ILE A 325 -6.31 -13.97 -4.18
N TRP A 326 -5.64 -12.92 -3.72
CA TRP A 326 -5.64 -11.61 -4.38
C TRP A 326 -4.40 -11.32 -5.22
N PHE A 327 -3.21 -11.82 -4.84
CA PHE A 327 -1.93 -11.40 -5.41
C PHE A 327 -1.12 -12.52 -6.08
N ASP A 328 -1.44 -13.80 -5.86
CA ASP A 328 -0.75 -14.88 -6.60
C ASP A 328 -1.19 -14.89 -8.06
N LEU A 329 -0.23 -14.74 -8.98
CA LEU A 329 -0.50 -14.74 -10.42
C LEU A 329 -1.13 -16.06 -10.90
N TYR A 330 -2.12 -15.98 -11.78
CA TYR A 330 -2.71 -17.13 -12.46
C TYR A 330 -2.76 -16.97 -13.98
N PHE A 331 -2.98 -18.09 -14.66
CA PHE A 331 -3.10 -18.15 -16.12
C PHE A 331 -4.44 -17.58 -16.57
N ARG A 332 -4.43 -16.60 -17.47
CA ARG A 332 -5.64 -16.14 -18.18
C ARG A 332 -6.10 -17.12 -19.26
N GLU A 333 -5.16 -17.75 -19.97
CA GLU A 333 -5.43 -18.69 -21.06
C GLU A 333 -4.77 -20.05 -20.80
N ARG A 334 -5.45 -21.13 -21.20
CA ARG A 334 -4.99 -22.50 -20.97
C ARG A 334 -3.69 -22.74 -21.77
N GLY A 335 -2.55 -22.78 -21.06
CA GLY A 335 -1.22 -22.95 -21.66
C GLY A 335 -0.40 -21.67 -21.83
N GLY A 336 -0.90 -20.51 -21.36
CA GLY A 336 -0.14 -19.25 -21.31
C GLY A 336 0.85 -19.18 -20.14
N ARG A 337 1.42 -18.01 -19.86
CA ARG A 337 2.15 -17.73 -18.61
C ARG A 337 1.19 -17.11 -17.57
N PRO A 338 1.43 -17.27 -16.26
CA PRO A 338 0.69 -16.52 -15.26
C PRO A 338 1.00 -15.03 -15.44
N ASP A 339 -0.01 -14.22 -15.73
CA ASP A 339 0.16 -12.83 -16.17
C ASP A 339 -0.81 -11.87 -15.46
N SER A 340 -1.58 -12.35 -14.47
CA SER A 340 -2.49 -11.48 -13.72
C SER A 340 -2.89 -12.00 -12.35
N SER A 341 -3.31 -11.07 -11.50
CA SER A 341 -3.80 -11.31 -10.15
C SER A 341 -5.27 -10.91 -9.95
N GLY A 342 -5.88 -11.37 -8.85
CA GLY A 342 -7.24 -10.98 -8.49
C GLY A 342 -7.36 -9.49 -8.18
N PHE A 343 -6.30 -8.90 -7.61
CA PHE A 343 -6.23 -7.47 -7.31
C PHE A 343 -6.35 -6.63 -8.59
N GLU A 344 -5.59 -6.96 -9.63
CA GLU A 344 -5.67 -6.28 -10.92
C GLU A 344 -7.07 -6.33 -11.52
N HIS A 345 -7.66 -7.52 -11.58
CA HIS A 345 -8.96 -7.72 -12.21
C HIS A 345 -10.11 -6.99 -11.50
N VAL A 346 -10.04 -6.88 -10.17
CA VAL A 346 -11.10 -6.23 -9.38
C VAL A 346 -10.87 -4.72 -9.30
N PHE A 347 -9.65 -4.28 -8.95
CA PHE A 347 -9.38 -2.89 -8.57
C PHE A 347 -8.75 -2.04 -9.68
N VAL A 348 -7.90 -2.60 -10.53
CA VAL A 348 -7.19 -1.84 -11.59
C VAL A 348 -8.03 -1.76 -12.86
N GLY A 349 -8.59 -2.90 -13.29
CA GLY A 349 -9.24 -3.04 -14.58
C GLY A 349 -8.27 -3.21 -15.74
N GLU A 350 -8.78 -3.64 -16.90
CA GLU A 350 -7.98 -3.94 -18.08
C GLU A 350 -8.72 -3.60 -19.38
N ILE A 351 -7.97 -3.33 -20.44
CA ILE A 351 -8.50 -3.18 -21.79
C ILE A 351 -8.08 -4.41 -22.62
N LYS A 352 -9.06 -5.22 -23.03
CA LYS A 352 -8.85 -6.37 -23.91
C LYS A 352 -9.86 -6.35 -25.05
N ASN A 353 -9.39 -6.50 -26.28
CA ASN A 353 -10.24 -6.55 -27.49
C ASN A 353 -11.23 -5.36 -27.59
N ASP A 354 -10.73 -4.14 -27.38
CA ASP A 354 -11.55 -2.90 -27.34
C ASP A 354 -12.71 -2.95 -26.34
N GLN A 355 -12.54 -3.67 -25.24
CA GLN A 355 -13.49 -3.73 -24.13
C GLN A 355 -12.78 -3.51 -22.80
N VAL A 356 -13.41 -2.69 -21.95
CA VAL A 356 -12.97 -2.49 -20.56
C VAL A 356 -13.57 -3.59 -19.68
N SER A 357 -12.72 -4.45 -19.15
CA SER A 357 -13.05 -5.48 -18.14
C SER A 357 -12.58 -5.03 -16.76
N GLY A 358 -13.33 -5.37 -15.71
CA GLY A 358 -13.07 -4.83 -14.37
C GLY A 358 -13.26 -3.30 -14.32
N PHE A 359 -12.42 -2.59 -13.56
CA PHE A 359 -12.49 -1.13 -13.39
C PHE A 359 -13.81 -0.69 -12.72
N HIS A 360 -13.95 -1.00 -11.44
CA HIS A 360 -15.12 -0.64 -10.63
C HIS A 360 -14.78 0.20 -9.40
N ASN A 361 -13.49 0.35 -9.07
CA ASN A 361 -13.06 1.06 -7.87
C ASN A 361 -13.01 2.58 -8.08
N TRP A 362 -13.61 3.32 -7.15
CA TRP A 362 -13.71 4.78 -7.28
C TRP A 362 -12.37 5.51 -7.12
N ILE A 363 -11.42 4.94 -6.36
CA ILE A 363 -10.08 5.54 -6.21
C ILE A 363 -9.35 5.46 -7.55
N GLN A 364 -9.36 4.29 -8.19
CA GLN A 364 -8.81 4.10 -9.53
C GLN A 364 -9.49 5.02 -10.55
N PHE A 365 -10.83 5.11 -10.51
CA PHE A 365 -11.58 6.04 -11.36
C PHE A 365 -11.11 7.47 -11.19
N TYR A 366 -11.03 7.97 -9.96
CA TYR A 366 -10.58 9.32 -9.66
C TYR A 366 -9.15 9.58 -10.14
N LEU A 367 -8.22 8.63 -9.92
CA LEU A 367 -6.83 8.78 -10.34
C LEU A 367 -6.69 8.84 -11.87
N GLU A 368 -7.41 7.99 -12.58
CA GLU A 368 -7.39 7.95 -14.05
C GLU A 368 -8.14 9.14 -14.68
N GLU A 369 -9.23 9.62 -14.07
CA GLU A 369 -9.92 10.86 -14.48
C GLU A 369 -8.99 12.07 -14.30
N LYS A 370 -8.29 12.15 -13.17
CA LYS A 370 -7.30 13.20 -12.93
C LYS A 370 -6.12 13.15 -13.91
N ARG A 371 -5.76 11.98 -14.42
CA ARG A 371 -4.74 11.79 -15.47
C ARG A 371 -5.26 12.16 -16.87
N GLY A 372 -6.56 12.38 -17.03
CA GLY A 372 -7.19 12.63 -18.33
C GLY A 372 -7.45 11.36 -19.15
N ASN A 373 -7.34 10.19 -18.52
CA ASN A 373 -7.56 8.89 -19.17
C ASN A 373 -9.03 8.47 -19.14
N ILE A 374 -9.82 9.04 -18.23
CA ILE A 374 -11.26 8.79 -18.10
C ILE A 374 -12.04 9.97 -18.66
N ASP A 375 -13.10 9.62 -19.37
CA ASP A 375 -14.08 10.52 -19.94
C ASP A 375 -15.46 10.00 -19.53
N TYR A 376 -15.96 10.55 -18.41
CA TYR A 376 -17.25 10.22 -17.82
C TYR A 376 -18.39 10.65 -18.74
N ARG A 377 -19.37 9.78 -18.98
CA ARG A 377 -20.44 10.01 -19.98
C ARG A 377 -21.85 10.06 -19.40
N GLY A 378 -21.99 10.03 -18.07
CA GLY A 378 -23.26 10.07 -17.36
C GLY A 378 -23.57 8.79 -16.57
N TYR A 379 -24.48 8.92 -15.61
CA TYR A 379 -24.91 7.81 -14.76
C TYR A 379 -26.09 7.06 -15.38
N ILE A 380 -26.29 5.82 -14.94
CA ILE A 380 -27.35 4.92 -15.37
C ILE A 380 -28.18 4.56 -14.14
N LYS A 381 -29.49 4.84 -14.16
CA LYS A 381 -30.38 4.37 -13.10
C LYS A 381 -30.62 2.85 -13.21
N PRO A 382 -30.85 2.16 -12.08
CA PRO A 382 -31.35 0.79 -12.07
C PRO A 382 -32.66 0.65 -12.87
N LYS A 383 -33.08 -0.59 -13.10
CA LYS A 383 -34.28 -0.89 -13.92
C LYS A 383 -35.57 -0.90 -13.10
N ASN A 384 -35.64 -0.20 -11.96
CA ASN A 384 -36.85 -0.16 -11.14
C ASN A 384 -37.68 1.11 -11.43
N ARG A 385 -39.00 1.05 -11.18
CA ARG A 385 -39.94 2.15 -11.47
C ARG A 385 -39.97 3.24 -10.39
N ASN A 386 -39.49 2.92 -9.19
CA ASN A 386 -39.53 3.79 -8.01
C ASN A 386 -38.12 4.22 -7.57
N ASP A 387 -37.14 4.23 -8.49
CA ASP A 387 -35.76 4.58 -8.11
C ASP A 387 -35.66 6.06 -7.71
N ALA A 388 -34.95 6.32 -6.62
CA ALA A 388 -34.63 7.66 -6.13
C ALA A 388 -33.91 8.52 -7.19
N GLU A 389 -33.84 9.83 -6.94
CA GLU A 389 -32.97 10.69 -7.74
C GLU A 389 -31.50 10.45 -7.35
N THR A 390 -30.64 10.29 -8.35
CA THR A 390 -29.21 10.12 -8.13
C THR A 390 -28.59 11.48 -7.85
N ASP A 391 -27.93 11.63 -6.71
CA ASP A 391 -27.30 12.90 -6.32
C ASP A 391 -25.85 12.74 -5.82
N SER A 392 -25.27 13.86 -5.36
CA SER A 392 -23.86 13.93 -4.94
C SER A 392 -23.53 13.18 -3.64
N ASN A 393 -24.55 12.69 -2.92
CA ASN A 393 -24.43 11.92 -1.68
C ASN A 393 -24.49 10.41 -1.92
N ASP A 394 -24.91 9.96 -3.11
CA ASP A 394 -25.01 8.55 -3.46
C ASP A 394 -23.66 7.83 -3.31
N HIS A 395 -23.68 6.76 -2.52
CA HIS A 395 -22.52 5.90 -2.32
C HIS A 395 -22.42 4.73 -3.31
N VAL A 396 -23.41 4.56 -4.20
CA VAL A 396 -23.38 3.56 -5.26
C VAL A 396 -23.84 4.20 -6.55
N LEU A 397 -22.95 4.26 -7.54
CA LEU A 397 -23.27 4.81 -8.86
C LEU A 397 -23.02 3.79 -9.95
N THR A 398 -23.96 3.67 -10.88
CA THR A 398 -23.73 2.95 -12.14
C THR A 398 -23.33 3.93 -13.22
N LEU A 399 -22.12 3.80 -13.73
CA LEU A 399 -21.47 4.78 -14.58
C LEU A 399 -21.30 4.23 -16.00
N GLN A 400 -21.38 5.13 -16.98
CA GLN A 400 -20.82 4.93 -18.31
C GLN A 400 -19.65 5.89 -18.51
N PHE A 401 -18.55 5.39 -19.07
CA PHE A 401 -17.36 6.19 -19.31
C PHE A 401 -16.50 5.59 -20.42
N LYS A 402 -15.58 6.39 -20.96
CA LYS A 402 -14.46 5.88 -21.76
C LYS A 402 -13.20 5.87 -20.93
N TRP A 403 -12.40 4.82 -21.09
CA TRP A 403 -11.05 4.73 -20.51
C TRP A 403 -10.05 4.53 -21.64
N ASN A 404 -9.09 5.44 -21.78
CA ASN A 404 -8.13 5.47 -22.89
C ASN A 404 -8.81 5.34 -24.27
N GLY A 405 -9.96 6.00 -24.42
CA GLY A 405 -10.76 6.00 -25.65
C GLY A 405 -11.69 4.79 -25.83
N VAL A 406 -11.59 3.77 -24.99
CA VAL A 406 -12.43 2.56 -25.06
C VAL A 406 -13.65 2.70 -24.15
N GLU A 407 -14.85 2.44 -24.70
CA GLU A 407 -16.11 2.58 -23.97
C GLU A 407 -16.36 1.42 -23.00
N LYS A 408 -16.66 1.77 -21.74
CA LYS A 408 -17.29 0.87 -20.76
C LYS A 408 -18.77 1.23 -20.67
N SER A 409 -19.64 0.35 -21.18
CA SER A 409 -21.07 0.64 -21.32
C SER A 409 -21.78 0.80 -19.97
N VAL A 410 -21.40 -0.01 -18.97
CA VAL A 410 -21.98 -0.05 -17.62
C VAL A 410 -20.90 -0.53 -16.65
N GLY A 411 -20.67 0.22 -15.57
CA GLY A 411 -19.91 -0.23 -14.40
C GLY A 411 -20.46 0.40 -13.13
N THR A 412 -20.92 -0.43 -12.18
CA THR A 412 -21.32 0.06 -10.86
C THR A 412 -20.09 0.16 -9.97
N SER A 413 -20.01 1.26 -9.23
CA SER A 413 -18.92 1.59 -8.31
C SER A 413 -19.49 2.00 -6.97
N PHE A 414 -18.89 1.50 -5.89
CA PHE A 414 -19.04 2.11 -4.58
C PHE A 414 -18.24 3.41 -4.54
N ILE A 415 -18.81 4.50 -4.05
CA ILE A 415 -18.18 5.82 -3.98
C ILE A 415 -17.83 6.17 -2.53
N GLY A 416 -16.59 6.59 -2.31
CA GLY A 416 -16.10 7.04 -1.00
C GLY A 416 -15.74 5.93 -0.02
N VAL A 417 -16.14 4.68 -0.25
CA VAL A 417 -15.77 3.53 0.61
C VAL A 417 -14.25 3.34 0.70
N SER A 418 -13.78 2.77 1.81
CA SER A 418 -12.34 2.49 1.94
C SER A 418 -11.90 1.25 1.13
N PRO A 419 -10.60 1.12 0.80
CA PRO A 419 -10.07 -0.08 0.16
C PRO A 419 -10.38 -1.37 0.93
N GLU A 420 -10.28 -1.31 2.26
CA GLU A 420 -10.54 -2.44 3.15
C GLU A 420 -12.01 -2.86 3.17
N PHE A 421 -12.97 -1.96 2.93
CA PHE A 421 -14.38 -2.32 2.78
C PHE A 421 -14.61 -3.17 1.53
N GLU A 422 -14.21 -2.71 0.35
CA GLU A 422 -14.42 -3.46 -0.90
C GLU A 422 -13.68 -4.80 -0.85
N MET A 423 -12.43 -4.81 -0.36
CA MET A 423 -11.66 -6.04 -0.24
C MET A 423 -12.28 -7.03 0.75
N ALA A 424 -12.79 -6.57 1.89
CA ALA A 424 -13.51 -7.41 2.85
C ALA A 424 -14.80 -7.97 2.26
N LEU A 425 -15.61 -7.14 1.60
CA LEU A 425 -16.88 -7.54 0.98
C LEU A 425 -16.66 -8.66 -0.04
N TYR A 426 -15.74 -8.46 -0.99
CA TYR A 426 -15.45 -9.43 -2.03
C TYR A 426 -14.78 -10.69 -1.46
N THR A 427 -13.94 -10.57 -0.42
CA THR A 427 -13.36 -11.74 0.26
C THR A 427 -14.43 -12.56 0.99
N MET A 428 -15.40 -11.92 1.65
CA MET A 428 -16.52 -12.63 2.28
C MET A 428 -17.35 -13.36 1.22
N CYS A 429 -17.73 -12.68 0.14
CA CYS A 429 -18.49 -13.31 -0.96
C CYS A 429 -17.72 -14.50 -1.55
N PHE A 430 -16.40 -14.38 -1.73
CA PHE A 430 -15.56 -15.44 -2.29
C PHE A 430 -15.42 -16.66 -1.37
N LEU A 431 -15.25 -16.47 -0.06
CA LEU A 431 -14.95 -17.55 0.87
C LEU A 431 -16.19 -18.25 1.45
N VAL A 432 -17.31 -17.51 1.56
CA VAL A 432 -18.52 -17.99 2.23
C VAL A 432 -19.81 -17.73 1.45
N GLY A 433 -19.78 -16.83 0.47
CA GLY A 433 -20.92 -16.53 -0.38
C GLY A 433 -21.01 -17.44 -1.60
N GLU A 434 -21.84 -17.01 -2.55
CA GLU A 434 -22.01 -17.65 -3.84
C GLU A 434 -21.42 -16.79 -4.96
N LYS A 435 -21.62 -17.21 -6.22
CA LYS A 435 -21.22 -16.40 -7.38
C LYS A 435 -22.01 -15.09 -7.46
N GLU A 436 -23.28 -15.13 -7.09
CA GLU A 436 -24.20 -13.98 -7.06
C GLU A 436 -24.77 -13.86 -5.64
N ASN A 437 -24.68 -12.67 -5.06
CA ASN A 437 -24.98 -12.44 -3.65
C ASN A 437 -25.92 -11.24 -3.54
N GLU A 438 -27.20 -11.49 -3.25
CA GLU A 438 -28.14 -10.39 -3.00
C GLU A 438 -27.83 -9.71 -1.66
N VAL A 439 -27.64 -8.40 -1.72
CA VAL A 439 -27.32 -7.55 -0.57
C VAL A 439 -28.25 -6.35 -0.58
N MET A 440 -28.97 -6.15 0.51
CA MET A 440 -29.58 -4.87 0.86
C MET A 440 -28.56 -4.07 1.67
N LEU A 441 -28.24 -2.87 1.20
CA LEU A 441 -27.27 -1.97 1.83
C LEU A 441 -27.95 -0.64 2.14
N ASP A 442 -28.14 -0.36 3.42
CA ASP A 442 -28.57 0.93 3.95
C ASP A 442 -27.33 1.79 4.21
N THR A 443 -27.23 2.91 3.49
CA THR A 443 -26.12 3.84 3.58
C THR A 443 -26.35 4.94 4.63
N GLY A 444 -27.55 5.00 5.21
CA GLY A 444 -28.04 6.05 6.09
C GLY A 444 -28.79 7.17 5.36
N THR A 445 -28.58 7.34 4.05
CA THR A 445 -29.34 8.25 3.18
C THR A 445 -30.21 7.48 2.20
N ASP A 446 -29.67 6.37 1.68
CA ASP A 446 -30.28 5.59 0.63
C ASP A 446 -30.18 4.09 0.92
N LEU A 447 -31.19 3.36 0.47
CA LEU A 447 -31.26 1.92 0.48
C LEU A 447 -30.99 1.37 -0.92
N PHE A 448 -29.91 0.61 -1.07
CA PHE A 448 -29.54 -0.03 -2.33
C PHE A 448 -29.80 -1.54 -2.28
N LYS A 449 -30.55 -2.05 -3.27
CA LYS A 449 -30.56 -3.48 -3.57
C LYS A 449 -29.43 -3.78 -4.54
N LEU A 450 -28.46 -4.58 -4.11
CA LEU A 450 -27.27 -4.93 -4.87
C LEU A 450 -27.21 -6.44 -5.15
N ASN A 451 -26.61 -6.81 -6.28
CA ASN A 451 -26.08 -8.14 -6.50
C ASN A 451 -24.55 -8.07 -6.54
N ILE A 452 -23.89 -8.60 -5.51
CA ILE A 452 -22.43 -8.67 -5.47
C ILE A 452 -22.00 -9.93 -6.22
N LYS A 453 -21.43 -9.73 -7.40
CA LYS A 453 -20.93 -10.82 -8.23
C LYS A 453 -19.48 -11.09 -7.89
N CYS A 454 -19.16 -12.35 -7.63
CA CYS A 454 -17.83 -12.79 -7.29
C CYS A 454 -17.48 -14.06 -8.09
N PHE A 455 -16.52 -13.94 -9.00
CA PHE A 455 -16.09 -15.07 -9.84
C PHE A 455 -14.82 -15.70 -9.27
N SER A 456 -14.60 -16.98 -9.53
CA SER A 456 -13.37 -17.68 -9.15
C SER A 456 -12.50 -17.97 -10.37
N MET A 457 -11.20 -17.80 -10.21
CA MET A 457 -10.17 -18.13 -11.19
C MET A 457 -9.24 -19.20 -10.62
N SER A 458 -8.80 -20.12 -11.49
CA SER A 458 -7.93 -21.26 -11.10
C SER A 458 -8.40 -22.05 -9.86
N ARG A 459 -9.72 -22.05 -9.58
CA ARG A 459 -10.42 -22.68 -8.44
C ARG A 459 -10.25 -22.00 -7.08
N ASP A 460 -9.09 -21.42 -6.78
CA ASP A 460 -8.76 -20.93 -5.44
C ASP A 460 -8.33 -19.46 -5.37
N LYS A 461 -8.54 -18.71 -6.46
CA LYS A 461 -8.25 -17.28 -6.55
C LYS A 461 -9.48 -16.49 -6.94
N ILE A 462 -9.52 -15.23 -6.54
CA ILE A 462 -10.62 -14.36 -6.93
C ILE A 462 -10.43 -13.89 -8.38
N GLY A 463 -11.50 -13.98 -9.15
CA GLY A 463 -11.60 -13.41 -10.49
C GLY A 463 -12.24 -12.02 -10.43
N THR A 464 -12.86 -11.62 -11.55
CA THR A 464 -13.68 -10.40 -11.61
C THR A 464 -14.71 -10.40 -10.48
N SER A 465 -14.79 -9.32 -9.73
CA SER A 465 -15.78 -9.13 -8.65
C SER A 465 -16.24 -7.68 -8.65
N PHE A 466 -17.54 -7.46 -8.58
CA PHE A 466 -18.14 -6.14 -8.66
C PHE A 466 -19.57 -6.15 -8.11
N ALA A 467 -20.05 -4.96 -7.73
CA ALA A 467 -21.47 -4.77 -7.42
C ALA A 467 -22.28 -4.53 -8.68
N GLU A 468 -23.53 -4.96 -8.71
CA GLU A 468 -24.55 -4.55 -9.68
C GLU A 468 -25.72 -3.93 -8.91
N ALA A 469 -26.08 -2.68 -9.21
CA ALA A 469 -27.22 -2.02 -8.60
C ALA A 469 -28.53 -2.49 -9.25
N LEU A 470 -29.41 -3.12 -8.46
CA LEU A 470 -30.71 -3.64 -8.89
C LEU A 470 -31.86 -2.65 -8.62
N ALA A 471 -31.79 -1.92 -7.50
CA ALA A 471 -32.72 -0.86 -7.13
C ALA A 471 -32.04 0.16 -6.19
N HIS A 472 -32.54 1.39 -6.18
CA HIS A 472 -32.10 2.50 -5.33
C HIS A 472 -33.32 3.23 -4.78
N GLU A 473 -33.53 3.19 -3.47
CA GLU A 473 -34.67 3.81 -2.78
C GLU A 473 -34.15 4.82 -1.75
N GLU A 474 -34.87 5.91 -1.49
CA GLU A 474 -34.56 6.81 -0.36
C GLU A 474 -34.88 6.07 0.96
N ALA A 475 -34.00 6.18 1.96
CA ALA A 475 -34.09 5.43 3.22
C ALA A 475 -35.15 5.96 4.22
#